data_AF-A0A9Q3IL81-F1
#
_entry.id   AF-A0A9Q3IL81-F1
#
_cell.length_a   1.000
_cell.length_b   1.000
_cell.length_c   1.000
_cell.angle_alpha   90.00
_cell.angle_beta   90.00
_cell.angle_gamma   90.00
#
_symmetry.space_group_name_H-M   'P 1'
#
loop_
_entity.id
_entity.type
_entity.pdbx_description
1 polymer ?
#
loop_
_entity_poly.entity_id
_entity_poly.type
_entity_poly.pdbx_seq_one_letter_code
_entity_poly.pdbx_strand_id
1 'polypeptide(L)'
;DPKDEHYKAVVHTLKYLSGTCQFTLNLGRNQLMHLDSQIYGFTDSDWGGGTEKKSFSGLLVYFHGALGWRAHKQKVVALSSAKAKYNALTKSAQDLSWIKQSVYE
;
A
#
# COMPACT_ATOMS: atom_id res chain seq x y z
N ASP A 1 8.91 25.61 8.66
CA ASP A 1 7.83 26.34 7.99
C ASP A 1 7.77 26.09 6.51
N PRO A 2 6.56 26.11 5.92
CA PRO A 2 6.38 26.13 4.47
C PRO A 2 7.12 27.33 3.87
N LYS A 3 7.70 27.13 2.70
CA LYS A 3 8.48 28.10 1.93
C LYS A 3 8.00 28.03 0.49
N ASP A 4 8.39 28.98 -0.34
CA ASP A 4 8.02 29.00 -1.76
C ASP A 4 8.39 27.69 -2.49
N GLU A 5 9.50 27.06 -2.11
CA GLU A 5 9.92 25.75 -2.63
C GLU A 5 8.89 24.66 -2.32
N HIS A 6 8.38 24.62 -1.08
CA HIS A 6 7.34 23.68 -0.67
C HIS A 6 6.04 23.93 -1.44
N TYR A 7 5.65 25.19 -1.64
CA TYR A 7 4.46 25.54 -2.43
C TYR A 7 4.61 25.11 -3.89
N LYS A 8 5.76 25.39 -4.51
CA LYS A 8 6.06 24.95 -5.89
C LYS A 8 6.01 23.43 -6.03
N ALA A 9 6.56 22.69 -5.06
CA ALA A 9 6.51 21.22 -5.05
C ALA A 9 5.08 20.67 -4.97
N VAL A 10 4.22 21.28 -4.13
CA VAL A 10 2.81 20.90 -4.03
C VAL A 10 2.07 21.18 -5.34
N VAL A 11 2.23 22.38 -5.90
CA VAL A 11 1.60 22.75 -7.18
C VAL A 11 2.06 21.83 -8.32
N HIS A 12 3.35 21.49 -8.37
CA HIS A 12 3.89 20.55 -9.35
C HIS A 12 3.23 19.16 -9.20
N THR A 13 3.16 18.64 -7.97
CA THR A 13 2.52 17.34 -7.67
C THR A 13 1.06 17.32 -8.15
N LEU A 14 0.28 18.37 -7.84
CA LEU A 14 -1.12 18.46 -8.25
C LEU A 14 -1.28 18.55 -9.77
N LYS A 15 -0.42 19.33 -10.45
CA LYS A 15 -0.41 19.41 -11.92
C LYS A 15 -0.05 18.08 -12.57
N TYR A 16 0.93 17.37 -11.99
CA TYR A 16 1.31 16.03 -12.45
C TYR A 16 0.12 15.08 -12.34
N LEU A 17 -0.49 14.96 -11.16
CA LEU A 17 -1.66 14.10 -10.93
C LEU A 17 -2.83 14.41 -11.88
N SER A 18 -3.10 15.69 -12.12
CA SER A 18 -4.13 16.12 -13.09
C SER A 18 -3.76 15.73 -14.53
N GLY A 19 -2.52 15.98 -14.94
CA GLY A 19 -2.04 15.68 -16.29
C GLY A 19 -1.85 14.19 -16.58
N THR A 20 -1.67 13.36 -15.55
CA THR A 20 -1.48 11.90 -15.68
C THR A 20 -2.66 11.10 -15.15
N CYS A 21 -3.84 11.71 -15.02
CA CYS A 21 -5.03 11.01 -14.48
C CYS A 21 -5.46 9.79 -15.31
N GLN A 22 -5.10 9.75 -16.60
CA GLN A 22 -5.36 8.63 -17.50
C GLN A 22 -4.25 7.58 -17.51
N PHE A 23 -3.13 7.83 -16.81
CA PHE A 23 -2.00 6.92 -16.82
C PHE A 23 -2.20 5.86 -15.74
N THR A 24 -1.85 4.63 -16.07
CA THR A 24 -1.91 3.50 -15.15
C THR A 24 -0.51 3.06 -14.77
N LEU A 25 -0.33 2.61 -13.54
CA LEU A 25 0.92 2.00 -13.11
C LEU A 25 1.07 0.62 -13.78
N ASN A 26 1.95 0.53 -14.78
CA ASN A 26 2.31 -0.74 -15.40
C ASN A 26 3.51 -1.33 -14.64
N LEU A 27 3.24 -2.31 -13.76
CA LEU A 27 4.26 -3.02 -12.98
C LEU A 27 5.02 -4.09 -13.81
N GLY A 28 4.86 -4.09 -15.13
CA GLY A 28 5.47 -5.04 -16.05
C GLY A 28 4.84 -6.44 -15.97
N ARG A 29 5.23 -7.31 -16.89
CA ARG A 29 4.95 -8.74 -16.78
C ARG A 29 5.80 -9.31 -15.65
N ASN A 30 5.22 -9.35 -14.45
CA ASN A 30 5.87 -9.92 -13.29
C ASN A 30 6.06 -11.43 -13.54
N GLN A 31 7.18 -12.03 -13.09
CA GLN A 31 7.40 -13.49 -13.19
C GLN A 31 6.31 -14.31 -12.47
N LEU A 32 5.49 -13.65 -11.64
CA LEU A 32 4.25 -14.15 -11.05
C LEU A 32 3.16 -14.50 -12.08
N MET A 33 3.29 -14.09 -13.34
CA MET A 33 2.37 -14.46 -14.43
C MET A 33 2.46 -15.95 -14.82
N HIS A 34 3.48 -16.68 -14.36
CA HIS A 34 3.52 -18.14 -14.50
C HIS A 34 2.74 -18.89 -13.41
N LEU A 35 2.19 -18.17 -12.42
CA LEU A 35 1.36 -18.73 -11.38
C LEU A 35 -0.10 -18.40 -11.67
N ASP A 36 -0.69 -19.26 -12.51
CA ASP A 36 -2.08 -19.21 -12.91
C ASP A 36 -3.02 -19.02 -11.70
N SER A 37 -3.93 -18.04 -11.82
CA SER A 37 -5.12 -17.86 -10.96
C SER A 37 -4.90 -17.58 -9.46
N GLN A 38 -3.72 -17.15 -9.01
CA GLN A 38 -3.50 -16.81 -7.59
C GLN A 38 -3.61 -15.31 -7.28
N ILE A 39 -4.28 -14.99 -6.16
CA ILE A 39 -4.32 -13.63 -5.59
C ILE A 39 -3.09 -13.43 -4.69
N TYR A 40 -2.32 -12.36 -4.98
CA TYR A 40 -1.15 -11.93 -4.21
C TYR A 40 -1.46 -10.67 -3.39
N GLY A 41 -0.74 -10.49 -2.29
CA GLY A 41 -0.71 -9.22 -1.58
C GLY A 41 0.70 -8.81 -1.19
N PHE A 42 1.02 -7.55 -1.46
CA PHE A 42 2.27 -6.91 -1.08
C PHE A 42 1.97 -5.96 0.07
N THR A 43 2.78 -5.98 1.12
CA THR A 43 2.54 -5.17 2.30
C THR A 43 3.82 -4.50 2.75
N ASP A 44 3.69 -3.28 3.25
CA ASP A 44 4.76 -2.53 3.88
C ASP A 44 4.21 -1.74 5.07
N SER A 45 5.11 -1.28 5.93
CA SER A 45 4.75 -0.44 7.07
C SER A 45 5.78 0.65 7.28
N ASP A 46 5.31 1.84 7.64
CA ASP A 46 6.18 2.83 8.26
C ASP A 46 6.43 2.49 9.74
N TRP A 47 7.34 3.22 10.39
CA TRP A 47 7.57 3.08 11.82
C TRP A 47 7.52 4.43 12.53
N GLY A 48 6.72 4.47 13.62
CA GLY A 48 6.72 5.61 14.56
C GLY A 48 6.16 6.91 13.98
N GLY A 49 5.36 6.84 12.92
CA GLY A 49 4.76 8.00 12.27
C GLY A 49 3.79 8.78 13.16
N GLY A 50 3.73 10.10 12.96
CA GLY A 50 2.74 11.00 13.57
C GLY A 50 2.88 11.23 15.09
N THR A 51 1.93 12.00 15.64
CA THR A 51 1.93 12.42 17.06
C THR A 51 1.71 11.25 18.02
N GLU A 52 0.89 10.27 17.62
CA GLU A 52 0.60 9.07 18.41
C GLU A 52 1.69 7.99 18.32
N LYS A 53 2.74 8.20 17.52
CA LYS A 53 3.82 7.21 17.28
C LYS A 53 3.34 5.85 16.76
N LYS A 54 2.14 5.80 16.18
CA LYS A 54 1.57 4.58 15.59
C LYS A 54 2.01 4.47 14.14
N SER A 55 2.47 3.29 13.78
CA SER A 55 2.78 2.95 12.39
C SER A 55 1.54 2.96 11.51
N PHE A 56 1.71 3.20 10.22
CA PHE A 56 0.78 2.91 9.14
C PHE A 56 1.20 1.64 8.40
N SER A 57 0.21 0.94 7.87
CA SER A 57 0.40 -0.29 7.11
C SER A 57 -0.32 -0.19 5.79
N GLY A 58 0.41 -0.47 4.72
CA GLY A 58 -0.08 -0.57 3.36
C GLY A 58 -0.25 -2.02 2.93
N LEU A 59 -1.27 -2.28 2.12
CA LEU A 59 -1.50 -3.52 1.39
C LEU A 59 -1.85 -3.16 -0.05
N LEU A 60 -1.21 -3.82 -1.01
CA LEU A 60 -1.57 -3.83 -2.42
C LEU A 60 -2.01 -5.25 -2.79
N VAL A 61 -3.22 -5.40 -3.30
CA VAL A 61 -3.76 -6.68 -3.79
C VAL A 61 -3.52 -6.77 -5.29
N TYR A 62 -3.00 -7.91 -5.73
CA TYR A 62 -2.60 -8.14 -7.11
C TYR A 62 -3.17 -9.45 -7.65
N PHE A 63 -3.84 -9.36 -8.81
CA PHE A 63 -4.35 -10.50 -9.58
C PHE A 63 -4.44 -10.07 -11.05
N HIS A 64 -3.58 -10.61 -11.90
CA HIS A 64 -3.38 -10.17 -13.30
C HIS A 64 -3.07 -8.67 -13.47
N GLY A 65 -2.81 -7.95 -12.38
CA GLY A 65 -2.67 -6.51 -12.29
C GLY A 65 -2.95 -6.03 -10.86
N ALA A 66 -2.67 -4.76 -10.58
CA ALA A 66 -3.02 -4.14 -9.30
C ALA A 66 -4.55 -3.97 -9.22
N LEU A 67 -5.21 -4.78 -8.38
CA LEU A 67 -6.67 -4.72 -8.22
C LEU A 67 -7.12 -3.63 -7.26
N GLY A 68 -6.34 -3.40 -6.20
CA GLY A 68 -6.71 -2.45 -5.16
C GLY A 68 -5.66 -2.35 -4.07
N TRP A 69 -5.81 -1.34 -3.22
CA TRP A 69 -4.89 -1.09 -2.13
C TRP A 69 -5.63 -0.63 -0.87
N ARG A 70 -4.98 -0.75 0.28
CA ARG A 70 -5.44 -0.21 1.55
C ARG A 70 -4.26 0.34 2.33
N ALA A 71 -4.41 1.56 2.87
CA ALA A 71 -3.52 2.09 3.90
C ALA A 71 -4.32 2.32 5.19
N HIS A 72 -3.76 1.93 6.33
CA HIS A 72 -4.42 2.13 7.62
C HIS A 72 -3.42 2.35 8.75
N LYS A 73 -3.81 3.12 9.76
CA LYS A 73 -3.05 3.28 11.00
C LYS A 73 -3.14 1.98 11.83
N GLN A 74 -2.02 1.50 12.35
CA GLN A 74 -1.99 0.34 13.24
C GLN A 74 -2.67 0.67 14.56
N LYS A 75 -3.39 -0.30 15.13
CA LYS A 75 -4.09 -0.13 16.41
C LYS A 75 -3.14 0.02 17.59
N VAL A 76 -1.97 -0.61 17.50
CA VAL A 76 -0.96 -0.65 18.56
C VAL A 76 0.30 0.10 18.14
N VAL A 77 1.02 0.65 19.11
CA VAL A 77 2.35 1.25 18.89
C VAL A 77 3.37 0.13 18.73
N ALA A 78 4.08 0.12 17.61
CA ALA A 78 5.14 -0.84 17.35
C ALA A 78 6.45 -0.39 18.01
N LEU A 79 7.05 -1.26 18.82
CA LEU A 79 8.32 -0.98 19.51
C LEU A 79 9.54 -1.08 18.58
N SER A 80 9.37 -1.57 17.36
CA SER A 80 10.42 -1.64 16.34
C SER A 80 9.81 -1.66 14.94
N SER A 81 10.64 -1.32 13.94
CA SER A 81 10.25 -1.45 12.52
C SER A 81 9.90 -2.90 12.16
N ALA A 82 10.59 -3.88 12.73
CA ALA A 82 10.27 -5.30 12.55
C ALA A 82 8.87 -5.63 13.10
N LYS A 83 8.50 -5.11 14.29
CA LYS A 83 7.17 -5.32 14.85
C LYS A 83 6.09 -4.64 14.00
N ALA A 84 6.36 -3.44 13.47
CA ALA A 84 5.46 -2.75 12.56
C ALA A 84 5.20 -3.59 11.29
N LYS A 85 6.27 -4.12 10.67
CA LYS A 85 6.16 -4.99 9.49
C LYS A 85 5.39 -6.27 9.78
N TYR A 86 5.65 -6.89 10.93
CA TYR A 86 4.93 -8.10 11.35
C TYR A 86 3.43 -7.85 11.54
N ASN A 87 3.06 -6.74 12.17
CA ASN A 87 1.66 -6.34 12.33
C ASN A 87 0.98 -6.11 10.96
N ALA A 88 1.67 -5.45 10.02
CA ALA A 88 1.20 -5.22 8.66
C ALA A 88 0.98 -6.55 7.91
N LEU A 89 1.96 -7.45 7.95
CA LEU A 89 1.88 -8.81 7.39
C LEU A 89 0.69 -9.60 7.93
N THR A 90 0.52 -9.60 9.26
CA THR A 90 -0.57 -10.33 9.92
C THR A 90 -1.93 -9.84 9.45
N LYS A 91 -2.11 -8.51 9.38
CA LYS A 91 -3.39 -7.94 8.95
C LYS A 91 -3.63 -8.18 7.46
N SER A 92 -2.60 -8.02 6.63
CA SER A 92 -2.67 -8.26 5.19
C SER A 92 -3.02 -9.71 4.86
N ALA A 93 -2.48 -10.68 5.61
CA ALA A 93 -2.83 -12.09 5.45
C ALA A 93 -4.31 -12.36 5.73
N GLN A 94 -4.89 -11.75 6.77
CA GLN A 94 -6.32 -11.85 7.08
C GLN A 94 -7.17 -11.29 5.93
N ASP A 95 -6.81 -10.10 5.42
CA ASP A 95 -7.56 -9.46 4.34
C ASP A 95 -7.48 -10.29 3.05
N LEU A 96 -6.31 -10.83 2.70
CA LEU A 96 -6.15 -11.72 1.55
C LEU A 96 -6.95 -13.02 1.70
N SER A 97 -6.99 -13.60 2.90
CA SER A 97 -7.80 -14.80 3.16
C SER A 97 -9.28 -14.51 2.93
N TRP A 98 -9.76 -13.36 3.40
CA TRP A 98 -11.15 -12.93 3.19
C TRP A 98 -11.46 -12.67 1.70
N ILE A 99 -10.55 -12.01 0.98
CA ILE A 99 -10.71 -11.78 -0.47
C ILE A 99 -10.75 -13.11 -1.23
N LYS A 100 -9.85 -14.05 -0.91
CA LYS A 100 -9.84 -15.37 -1.53
C LYS A 100 -11.16 -16.09 -1.32
N GLN A 101 -11.65 -16.13 -0.07
CA GLN A 101 -12.94 -16.75 0.22
C GLN A 101 -14.07 -16.10 -0.59
N SER A 102 -14.12 -14.77 -0.65
CA SER A 102 -15.17 -14.02 -1.36
C SER A 102 -15.12 -14.16 -2.89
N VAL A 103 -13.98 -14.59 -3.46
CA VAL A 103 -13.80 -14.75 -4.91
C VAL A 103 -14.04 -16.20 -5.36
N TYR A 104 -13.81 -17.18 -4.47
CA TYR A 104 -14.01 -18.60 -4.78
C TYR A 104 -15.36 -19.17 -4.30
N GLU A 105 -16.15 -18.39 -3.55
CA GLU A 105 -17.59 -18.61 -3.32
C GLU A 105 -18.42 -17.94 -4.41
#